data_AF-A0A0F9CVZ0-F1
#
_entry.id   AF-A0A0F9CVZ0-F1
#
_cell.length_a   1.000
_cell.length_b   1.000
_cell.length_c   1.000
_cell.angle_alpha   90.00
_cell.angle_beta   90.00
_cell.angle_gamma   90.00
#
_symmetry.space_group_name_H-M   'P 1'
#
loop_
_entity.id
_entity.type
_entity.pdbx_description
1 polymer ?
#
loop_
_entity_poly.entity_id
_entity_poly.type
_entity_poly.pdbx_seq_one_letter_code
_entity_poly.pdbx_strand_id
1 'polypeptide(L)' 'MTLMTSWVESANSADTDFPLNNLPYGVFTTNRLEARCGVAIGDQILDMAALEEEGLITLAEEPVFDVP' A
#
# COMPACT_ATOMS: atom_id res chain seq x y z
N MET A 1 11.75 14.89 -11.48
CA MET A 1 10.29 14.73 -11.38
C MET A 1 9.82 15.55 -10.20
N THR A 2 8.67 16.24 -10.31
CA THR A 2 8.09 16.99 -9.18
C THR A 2 7.42 16.01 -8.23
N LEU A 3 7.60 16.20 -6.92
CA LEU A 3 6.98 15.38 -5.88
C LEU A 3 5.45 15.50 -5.98
N MET A 4 4.75 14.36 -6.07
CA MET A 4 3.31 14.30 -5.93
C MET A 4 2.97 14.22 -4.44
N THR A 5 2.06 15.06 -3.97
CA THR A 5 1.69 15.10 -2.56
C THR A 5 0.59 14.09 -2.26
N SER A 6 0.78 13.34 -1.18
CA SER A 6 -0.22 12.45 -0.58
C SER A 6 -0.94 13.15 0.57
N TRP A 7 -2.12 12.66 0.92
CA TRP A 7 -2.78 12.98 2.20
C TRP A 7 -2.05 12.32 3.38
N VAL A 8 -1.20 11.31 3.13
CA VAL A 8 -0.26 10.77 4.11
C VAL A 8 0.92 11.74 4.25
N GLU A 9 0.97 12.48 5.35
CA GLU A 9 1.96 13.55 5.57
C GLU A 9 3.42 13.04 5.50
N SER A 10 3.69 11.85 6.04
CA SER A 10 5.03 11.24 6.05
C SER A 10 5.56 10.88 4.67
N ALA A 11 4.69 10.73 3.66
CA ALA A 11 5.08 10.48 2.27
C ALA A 11 5.48 11.77 1.50
N ASN A 12 5.27 12.95 2.10
CA ASN A 12 5.59 14.24 1.49
C ASN A 12 6.98 14.78 1.89
N SER A 13 7.74 14.02 2.69
CA SER A 13 9.11 14.38 3.06
C SER A 13 10.07 14.13 1.91
N ALA A 14 11.11 14.96 1.79
CA ALA A 14 12.21 14.72 0.84
C ALA A 14 13.12 13.55 1.26
N ASP A 15 13.06 13.15 2.53
CA ASP A 15 13.92 12.12 3.13
C ASP A 15 13.25 10.74 3.19
N THR A 16 12.02 10.60 2.70
CA THR A 16 11.31 9.31 2.72
C THR A 16 11.68 8.47 1.51
N ASP A 17 11.94 7.18 1.74
CA ASP A 17 12.15 6.20 0.66
C ASP A 17 10.84 5.82 -0.03
N PHE A 18 9.69 6.15 0.57
CA PHE A 18 8.36 5.72 0.12
C PHE A 18 7.44 6.91 -0.21
N PRO A 19 7.82 7.83 -1.13
CA PRO A 19 6.93 8.90 -1.56
C PRO A 19 5.78 8.33 -2.40
N LEU A 20 4.75 9.16 -2.64
CA LEU A 20 3.61 8.81 -3.50
C LEU A 20 4.04 8.41 -4.94
N ASN A 21 5.20 8.86 -5.38
CA ASN A 21 5.75 8.51 -6.69
C ASN A 21 6.35 7.09 -6.76
N ASN A 22 6.65 6.45 -5.62
CA ASN A 22 7.35 5.16 -5.59
C ASN A 22 6.38 3.97 -5.48
N LEU A 23 5.50 3.99 -4.46
CA LEU A 23 4.49 2.95 -4.18
C LEU A 23 4.98 1.51 -4.43
N PRO A 24 6.06 1.06 -3.76
CA PRO A 24 6.55 -0.29 -3.94
C PRO A 24 5.62 -1.31 -3.27
N TYR A 25 5.46 -2.46 -3.92
CA TYR A 25 4.71 -3.60 -3.40
C TYR A 25 5.61 -4.49 -2.54
N GLY A 26 5.03 -5.05 -1.48
CA GLY A 26 5.68 -6.03 -0.64
C GLY A 26 4.66 -6.88 0.12
N VAL A 27 5.16 -7.89 0.82
CA VAL A 27 4.36 -8.72 1.73
C VAL A 27 4.65 -8.29 3.15
N PHE A 28 3.61 -8.05 3.94
CA PHE A 28 3.74 -7.71 5.35
C PHE A 28 2.90 -8.65 6.21
N THR A 29 3.25 -8.72 7.50
CA THR A 29 2.49 -9.44 8.53
C THR A 29 2.30 -8.53 9.73
N THR A 30 1.25 -8.75 10.50
CA THR A 30 1.05 -8.06 11.78
C THR A 30 0.72 -9.06 12.86
N ASN A 31 0.68 -8.63 14.12
CA ASN A 31 0.25 -9.49 15.22
C ASN A 31 -1.22 -9.95 15.11
N ARG A 32 -2.01 -9.36 14.20
CA ARG A 32 -3.45 -9.66 14.03
C ARG A 32 -3.81 -10.26 12.68
N LEU A 33 -2.96 -10.08 11.68
CA LEU A 33 -3.23 -10.47 10.29
C LEU A 33 -2.12 -11.37 9.78
N GLU A 34 -2.51 -12.41 9.03
CA GLU A 34 -1.59 -13.25 8.26
C GLU A 34 -0.87 -12.45 7.16
N ALA A 35 0.05 -13.10 6.44
CA ALA A 35 0.83 -12.46 5.40
C ALA A 35 -0.10 -11.94 4.27
N ARG A 36 0.01 -10.65 3.98
CA ARG A 36 -0.83 -9.94 3.00
C ARG A 36 0.00 -9.06 2.09
N CYS A 37 -0.49 -8.84 0.87
CA CYS A 37 0.06 -7.88 -0.06
C CYS A 37 -0.21 -6.45 0.42
N GLY A 38 0.83 -5.61 0.44
CA GLY A 38 0.72 -4.21 0.82
C GLY A 38 1.64 -3.30 0.01
N VAL A 39 1.34 -2.01 0.05
CA VAL A 39 2.13 -0.96 -0.60
C VAL A 39 2.68 0.00 0.45
N ALA A 40 4.00 0.24 0.44
CA ALA A 40 4.60 1.18 1.37
C ALA A 40 4.34 2.63 0.95
N ILE A 41 3.93 3.47 1.90
CA ILE A 41 3.71 4.91 1.70
C ILE A 41 4.08 5.69 2.97
N GLY A 42 5.12 6.51 2.87
CA GLY A 42 5.68 7.20 4.04
C GLY A 42 6.13 6.21 5.11
N ASP A 43 5.57 6.32 6.30
CA ASP A 43 5.79 5.40 7.44
C ASP A 43 4.66 4.36 7.60
N GLN A 44 3.78 4.23 6.62
CA GLN A 44 2.63 3.33 6.64
C GLN A 44 2.69 2.29 5.52
N ILE A 45 1.88 1.24 5.68
CA ILE A 45 1.64 0.23 4.65
C ILE A 45 0.15 0.22 4.34
N LEU A 46 -0.20 0.40 3.08
CA LEU A 46 -1.56 0.26 2.56
C LEU A 46 -1.84 -1.23 2.30
N ASP A 47 -2.82 -1.79 3.00
CA ASP A 47 -3.22 -3.19 2.86
C ASP A 47 -4.05 -3.38 1.57
N MET A 48 -3.47 -4.02 0.56
CA MET A 48 -4.12 -4.19 -0.74
C MET A 48 -5.22 -5.25 -0.68
N ALA A 49 -5.05 -6.28 0.16
CA ALA A 49 -6.06 -7.32 0.35
C ALA A 49 -7.32 -6.71 1.00
N ALA A 50 -7.16 -5.85 2.01
CA ALA A 50 -8.28 -5.16 2.64
C ALA A 50 -9.03 -4.22 1.68
N LEU A 51 -8.31 -3.50 0.81
CA LEU A 51 -8.94 -2.65 -0.20
C LEU A 51 -9.77 -3.45 -1.22
N GLU A 52 -9.30 -4.64 -1.59
CA GLU A 52 -10.01 -5.55 -2.49
C GLU A 52 -11.24 -6.16 -1.80
N GLU A 53 -11.10 -6.61 -0.54
CA GLU A 53 -12.20 -7.12 0.28
C GLU A 53 -13.33 -6.08 0.47
N GLU A 54 -12.97 -4.80 0.68
CA GLU A 54 -13.92 -3.69 0.80
C GLU A 54 -14.47 -3.18 -0.56
N GLY A 55 -13.99 -3.73 -1.67
CA GLY A 55 -14.43 -3.36 -3.03
C GLY A 55 -14.00 -1.94 -3.46
N LEU A 56 -12.98 -1.37 -2.81
CA LEU A 56 -12.41 -0.07 -3.17
C LEU A 56 -11.50 -0.15 -4.39
N ILE A 57 -10.95 -1.34 -4.65
CA ILE A 57 -10.21 -1.67 -5.87
C ILE A 57 -10.80 -2.93 -6.50
N THR A 58 -10.80 -2.99 -7.82
CA THR A 58 -11.22 -4.16 -8.58
C THR A 58 -10.26 -4.35 -9.74
N LEU A 59 -9.48 -5.43 -9.71
CA LEU A 59 -8.46 -5.72 -10.71
C LEU A 59 -8.89 -6.85 -11.66
N ALA A 60 -9.67 -7.81 -11.16
CA ALA A 60 -10.22 -8.92 -11.93
C ALA A 60 -11.59 -9.35 -11.37
N GLU A 61 -12.21 -10.35 -11.99
CA GLU A 61 -13.44 -10.98 -11.49
C GLU A 61 -13.21 -11.81 -10.21
N GLU A 62 -11.97 -12.24 -9.99
CA GLU A 62 -11.51 -12.96 -8.79
C GLU A 62 -10.52 -12.10 -7.98
N PRO A 63 -10.41 -12.30 -6.66
CA PRO A 63 -9.42 -11.60 -5.83
C PRO A 63 -7.99 -11.86 -6.31
N VAL A 64 -7.19 -10.81 -6.42
CA VAL A 64 -5.79 -10.87 -6.87
C VAL A 64 -4.81 -10.77 -5.70
N PHE A 65 -5.22 -10.18 -4.58
CA PHE A 65 -4.37 -9.94 -3.41
C PHE A 65 -4.74 -10.79 -2.19
N ASP A 66 -5.61 -11.79 -2.35
CA ASP A 66 -6.01 -12.71 -1.28
C ASP A 66 -4.89 -13.69 -0.86
N VAL A 67 -3.82 -13.78 -1.65
CA VAL A 67 -2.58 -14.50 -1.34
C VAL A 67 -1.33 -13.59 -1.45
N PRO A 68 -0.36 -13.75 -0.54
CA PRO A 68 0.91 -13.01 -0.53
C PRO A 68 1.93 -13.46 -1.59
#